data_AF-A0A2K9PQ44-F1
#
_entry.id   AF-A0A2K9PQ44-F1
#
_cell.length_a   1.000
_cell.length_b   1.000
_cell.length_c   1.000
_cell.angle_alpha   90.00
_cell.angle_beta   90.00
_cell.angle_gamma   90.00
#
_symmetry.space_group_name_H-M   'P 1'
#
loop_
_entity.id
_entity.type
_entity.pdbx_description
1 polymer ?
#
loop_
_entity_poly.entity_id
_entity_poly.type
_entity_poly.pdbx_seq_one_letter_code
_entity_poly.pdbx_strand_id
1 'polypeptide(L)'
;MKTLSFLLLFTMSCIGFAQNNHIVKTEDGRRVLLKADFTWEYIDLVKPEPTSDNNLKPKESKNCGLTEDFVEPKLNMKIQGQLKRGKATIHHIKKKVAKDYNCTLDDVVLLSFSEHKAKGEYHFCAKGIKVAYKRIGNSIVKKNKFF
;
A
#
# COMPACT_ATOMS: atom_id res chain seq x y z
N MET A 1 -55.64 -9.28 36.24
CA MET A 1 -55.84 -8.55 34.95
C MET A 1 -55.15 -7.19 34.94
N LYS A 2 -55.17 -6.38 36.02
CA LYS A 2 -54.49 -5.07 36.07
C LYS A 2 -52.98 -5.13 35.82
N THR A 3 -52.28 -6.12 36.40
CA THR A 3 -50.84 -6.33 36.19
C THR A 3 -50.49 -6.69 34.75
N LEU A 4 -51.35 -7.43 34.05
CA LEU A 4 -51.18 -7.76 32.64
C LEU A 4 -51.28 -6.51 31.75
N SER A 5 -52.22 -5.60 32.07
CA SER A 5 -52.37 -4.33 31.35
C SER A 5 -51.14 -3.43 31.50
N PHE A 6 -50.54 -3.35 32.69
CA PHE A 6 -49.31 -2.59 32.91
C PHE A 6 -48.12 -3.22 32.18
N LEU A 7 -48.03 -4.55 32.16
CA LEU A 7 -46.96 -5.26 31.45
C LEU A 7 -47.04 -5.05 29.93
N LEU A 8 -48.25 -5.03 29.37
CA LEU A 8 -48.47 -4.77 27.94
C LEU A 8 -48.15 -3.32 27.54
N LEU A 9 -48.47 -2.35 28.40
CA LEU A 9 -48.07 -0.95 28.19
C LEU A 9 -46.55 -0.77 28.23
N PHE A 10 -45.87 -1.49 29.14
CA PHE A 10 -44.42 -1.45 29.24
C PHE A 10 -43.74 -2.05 28.00
N THR A 11 -44.23 -3.19 27.48
CA THR A 11 -43.63 -3.80 26.28
C THR A 11 -43.84 -2.96 25.02
N MET A 12 -44.99 -2.29 24.87
CA MET A 12 -45.24 -1.39 23.73
C MET A 12 -44.31 -0.17 23.73
N SER A 13 -43.94 0.34 24.90
CA SER A 13 -42.96 1.43 25.02
C SER A 13 -41.56 1.03 24.57
N CYS A 14 -41.21 -0.26 24.60
CA CYS A 14 -39.88 -0.75 24.23
C CYS A 14 -39.68 -0.89 22.71
N ILE A 15 -40.76 -0.93 21.92
CA ILE A 15 -40.69 -1.15 20.45
C ILE A 15 -39.99 0.03 19.75
N GLY A 16 -40.09 1.25 20.30
CA GLY A 16 -39.45 2.45 19.75
C GLY A 16 -37.91 2.43 19.79
N PHE A 17 -37.30 1.61 20.66
CA PHE A 17 -35.84 1.50 20.77
C PHE A 17 -35.22 0.50 19.79
N ALA A 18 -36.02 -0.22 19.00
CA ALA A 18 -35.54 -1.21 18.03
C ALA A 18 -35.26 -0.61 16.63
N GLN A 19 -35.02 0.70 16.54
CA GLN A 19 -34.69 1.34 15.27
C GLN A 19 -33.27 0.93 14.82
N ASN A 20 -33.20 0.16 13.74
CA ASN A 20 -31.94 -0.32 13.17
C ASN A 20 -31.33 0.71 12.22
N ASN A 21 -30.06 1.05 12.43
CA ASN A 21 -29.28 1.80 11.45
C ASN A 21 -29.01 0.92 10.24
N HIS A 22 -29.13 1.48 9.04
CA HIS A 22 -28.93 0.73 7.80
C HIS A 22 -27.92 1.41 6.89
N ILE A 23 -27.14 0.59 6.19
CA ILE A 23 -26.16 1.06 5.21
C ILE A 23 -26.83 0.95 3.84
N VAL A 24 -27.08 2.10 3.21
CA VAL A 24 -27.64 2.20 1.85
C VAL A 24 -26.61 2.78 0.91
N LYS A 25 -26.70 2.41 -0.36
CA LYS A 25 -25.91 2.98 -1.45
C LYS A 25 -26.74 4.03 -2.16
N THR A 26 -26.21 5.24 -2.32
CA THR A 26 -26.82 6.25 -3.19
C THR A 26 -26.59 5.91 -4.66
N GLU A 27 -27.34 6.55 -5.57
CA GLU A 27 -27.17 6.36 -7.02
C GLU A 27 -25.74 6.68 -7.50
N ASP A 28 -25.04 7.57 -6.79
CA ASP A 28 -23.62 7.90 -7.01
C ASP A 28 -22.64 6.79 -6.58
N GLY A 29 -23.13 5.66 -6.08
CA GLY A 29 -22.33 4.51 -5.64
C GLY A 29 -21.66 4.67 -4.27
N ARG A 30 -21.93 5.76 -3.54
CA ARG A 30 -21.37 6.04 -2.21
C ARG A 30 -22.16 5.33 -1.11
N ARG A 31 -21.49 4.91 -0.03
CA ARG A 31 -22.14 4.28 1.12
C ARG A 31 -22.51 5.31 2.17
N VAL A 32 -23.77 5.26 2.60
CA VAL A 32 -24.33 6.17 3.60
C VAL A 32 -24.95 5.34 4.71
N LEU A 33 -24.69 5.74 5.96
CA LEU A 33 -25.37 5.22 7.14
C LEU A 33 -26.63 6.05 7.35
N LEU A 34 -27.81 5.46 7.22
CA LEU A 34 -29.05 6.08 7.67
C LEU A 34 -29.25 5.75 9.15
N LYS A 35 -29.41 6.79 9.96
CA LYS A 35 -29.69 6.69 11.38
C LYS A 35 -31.19 6.64 11.63
N ALA A 36 -31.54 6.15 12.81
CA ALA A 36 -32.91 6.05 13.32
C ALA A 36 -33.65 7.40 13.40
N ASP A 37 -32.93 8.51 13.46
CA ASP A 37 -33.43 9.89 13.50
C ASP A 37 -33.68 10.51 12.10
N PHE A 38 -33.69 9.67 11.05
CA PHE A 38 -33.79 10.08 9.64
C PHE A 38 -32.65 10.97 9.15
N THR A 39 -31.57 11.10 9.92
CA THR A 39 -30.33 11.73 9.45
C THR A 39 -29.44 10.70 8.76
N TRP A 40 -28.51 11.18 7.94
CA TRP A 40 -27.61 10.31 7.21
C TRP A 40 -26.17 10.80 7.25
N GLU A 41 -25.23 9.87 7.31
CA GLU A 41 -23.79 10.17 7.36
C GLU A 41 -23.04 9.37 6.30
N TYR A 42 -22.15 10.06 5.58
CA TYR A 42 -21.27 9.40 4.62
C TYR A 42 -20.18 8.63 5.37
N ILE A 43 -20.12 7.33 5.16
CA ILE A 43 -19.10 6.46 5.77
C ILE A 43 -17.74 6.69 5.08
N ASP A 44 -17.79 7.00 3.78
CA ASP A 44 -16.59 7.11 2.92
C ASP A 44 -15.91 8.49 2.97
N LEU A 45 -16.47 9.47 3.69
CA LEU A 45 -15.90 10.81 3.85
C LEU A 45 -14.93 10.92 5.05
N VAL A 46 -14.77 9.85 5.84
CA VAL A 46 -13.69 9.77 6.82
C VAL A 46 -12.38 9.65 6.04
N LYS A 47 -11.77 10.78 5.71
CA LYS A 47 -10.33 10.88 5.51
C LYS A 47 -9.72 10.22 6.75
N PRO A 48 -8.92 9.15 6.64
CA PRO A 48 -8.40 8.47 7.81
C PRO A 48 -7.67 9.49 8.68
N GLU A 49 -8.26 9.82 9.83
CA GLU A 49 -7.54 10.52 10.87
C GLU A 49 -6.38 9.60 11.29
N PRO A 50 -5.17 10.15 11.50
CA PRO A 50 -4.08 9.35 12.01
C PRO A 50 -4.46 8.89 13.42
N THR A 51 -4.92 7.65 13.55
CA THR A 51 -5.05 6.98 14.84
C THR A 51 -3.71 7.10 15.54
N SER A 52 -3.69 7.93 16.59
CA SER A 52 -2.60 8.04 17.54
C SER A 52 -2.52 6.79 18.39
N ASP A 53 -2.21 5.65 17.75
CA ASP A 53 -1.57 4.52 18.42
C ASP A 53 -0.08 4.83 18.51
N ASN A 54 0.23 5.78 19.39
CA ASN A 54 1.56 6.05 19.90
C ASN A 54 1.98 4.87 20.80
N ASN A 55 2.26 3.70 20.22
CA ASN A 55 3.21 2.71 20.74
C ASN A 55 3.47 1.52 19.80
N LEU A 56 3.40 1.70 18.49
CA LEU A 56 4.32 0.99 17.62
C LEU A 56 5.30 2.02 17.08
N LYS A 57 6.50 2.07 17.69
CA LYS A 57 7.69 2.25 16.86
C LYS A 57 7.46 1.36 15.64
N PRO A 58 7.53 1.85 14.39
CA PRO A 58 7.61 0.94 13.27
C PRO A 58 8.78 0.05 13.64
N LYS A 59 8.52 -1.21 13.99
CA LYS A 59 9.56 -2.23 13.92
C LYS A 59 10.05 -2.02 12.51
N GLU A 60 11.29 -1.53 12.37
CA GLU A 60 11.92 -1.32 11.08
C GLU A 60 11.69 -2.60 10.30
N SER A 61 10.64 -2.62 9.46
CA SER A 61 10.36 -3.77 8.67
C SER A 61 11.49 -3.72 7.68
N LYS A 62 12.43 -4.65 7.83
CA LYS A 62 13.59 -4.80 6.94
C LYS A 62 13.16 -4.92 5.46
N ASN A 63 11.86 -5.04 5.21
CA ASN A 63 11.18 -5.11 3.94
C ASN A 63 10.40 -3.80 3.73
N CYS A 64 10.53 -3.15 2.58
CA CYS A 64 9.97 -1.82 2.26
C CYS A 64 8.42 -1.76 2.16
N GLY A 65 7.69 -2.34 3.12
CA GLY A 65 6.24 -2.52 3.06
C GLY A 65 5.81 -3.53 1.98
N LEU A 66 6.66 -4.51 1.69
CA LEU A 66 6.34 -5.58 0.75
C LEU A 66 5.46 -6.62 1.45
N THR A 67 4.35 -6.97 0.81
CA THR A 67 3.53 -8.13 1.18
C THR A 67 4.32 -9.40 0.90
N GLU A 68 4.08 -10.47 1.68
CA GLU A 68 4.79 -11.75 1.54
C GLU A 68 4.59 -12.39 0.16
N ASP A 69 3.52 -12.02 -0.56
CA ASP A 69 3.20 -12.48 -1.92
C ASP A 69 3.85 -11.65 -3.05
N PHE A 70 4.80 -10.76 -2.76
CA PHE A 70 5.41 -9.93 -3.79
C PHE A 70 6.29 -10.76 -4.75
N VAL A 71 5.88 -10.83 -6.02
CA VAL A 71 6.65 -11.46 -7.11
C VAL A 71 7.48 -10.40 -7.84
N GLU A 72 8.81 -10.59 -7.88
CA GLU A 72 9.70 -9.68 -8.59
C GLU A 72 9.36 -9.63 -10.10
N PRO A 73 9.23 -8.42 -10.70
CA PRO A 73 8.79 -8.30 -12.09
C PRO A 73 9.85 -8.84 -13.06
N LYS A 74 9.41 -9.64 -14.04
CA LYS A 74 10.29 -10.28 -15.04
C LYS A 74 10.83 -9.27 -16.05
N LEU A 75 12.15 -9.26 -16.24
CA LEU A 75 12.85 -8.37 -17.17
C LEU A 75 12.85 -8.91 -18.60
N ASN A 76 12.99 -8.01 -19.58
CA ASN A 76 13.04 -8.39 -20.99
C ASN A 76 14.41 -9.01 -21.34
N MET A 77 14.42 -10.31 -21.63
CA MET A 77 15.64 -11.05 -21.93
C MET A 77 16.42 -10.51 -23.14
N LYS A 78 15.74 -9.93 -24.14
CA LYS A 78 16.40 -9.36 -25.34
C LYS A 78 17.24 -8.14 -24.97
N ILE A 79 16.68 -7.25 -24.14
CA ILE A 79 17.37 -6.05 -23.68
C ILE A 79 18.53 -6.44 -22.75
N GLN A 80 18.29 -7.34 -21.80
CA GLN A 80 19.35 -7.85 -20.90
C GLN A 80 20.50 -8.49 -21.69
N GLY A 81 20.20 -9.26 -22.73
CA GLY A 81 21.22 -9.88 -23.59
C GLY A 81 22.16 -8.87 -24.25
N GLN A 82 21.64 -7.73 -24.70
CA GLN A 82 22.46 -6.65 -25.26
C GLN A 82 23.30 -5.96 -24.17
N LEU A 83 22.72 -5.75 -22.98
CA LEU A 83 23.39 -5.09 -21.85
C LEU A 83 24.53 -5.93 -21.24
N LYS A 84 24.54 -7.25 -21.46
CA LYS A 84 25.65 -8.14 -21.05
C LYS A 84 27.00 -7.66 -21.59
N ARG A 85 27.03 -7.14 -22.83
CA ARG A 85 28.27 -6.62 -23.46
C ARG A 85 28.86 -5.42 -22.72
N GLY A 86 28.00 -4.60 -22.11
CA GLY A 86 28.38 -3.36 -21.43
C GLY A 86 28.50 -3.48 -19.90
N LYS A 87 28.42 -4.69 -19.32
CA LYS A 87 28.36 -4.91 -17.86
C LYS A 87 27.26 -4.07 -17.17
N ALA A 88 26.13 -3.85 -17.86
CA ALA A 88 25.05 -2.99 -17.39
C ALA A 88 23.72 -3.74 -17.16
N THR A 89 23.80 -5.07 -17.08
CA THR A 89 22.72 -6.00 -16.72
C THR A 89 22.15 -5.70 -15.34
N ILE A 90 20.91 -6.13 -15.07
CA ILE A 90 20.28 -6.03 -13.74
C ILE A 90 21.17 -6.57 -12.61
N HIS A 91 21.88 -7.67 -12.86
CA HIS A 91 22.79 -8.27 -11.88
C HIS A 91 23.90 -7.30 -11.44
N HIS A 92 24.46 -6.54 -12.38
CA HIS A 92 25.48 -5.53 -12.08
C HIS A 92 24.89 -4.34 -11.33
N ILE A 93 23.64 -3.97 -11.64
CA ILE A 93 22.93 -2.92 -10.91
C ILE A 93 22.66 -3.36 -9.47
N LYS A 94 22.09 -4.56 -9.25
CA LYS A 94 21.89 -5.13 -7.90
C LYS A 94 23.21 -5.22 -7.13
N LYS A 95 24.32 -5.62 -7.77
CA LYS A 95 25.65 -5.63 -7.14
C LYS A 95 26.12 -4.23 -6.70
N LYS A 96 25.84 -3.21 -7.50
CA LYS A 96 26.16 -1.82 -7.14
C LYS A 96 25.31 -1.35 -5.95
N VAL A 97 24.00 -1.61 -6.00
CA VAL A 97 23.07 -1.29 -4.89
C VAL A 97 23.51 -2.00 -3.60
N ALA A 98 23.82 -3.29 -3.68
CA ALA A 98 24.27 -4.10 -2.56
C ALA A 98 25.55 -3.52 -1.91
N LYS A 99 26.50 -3.08 -2.74
CA LYS A 99 27.72 -2.41 -2.27
C LYS A 99 27.43 -1.07 -1.61
N ASP A 100 26.53 -0.26 -2.18
CA ASP A 100 26.19 1.06 -1.67
C ASP A 100 25.47 1.00 -0.30
N TYR A 101 24.69 -0.06 -0.04
CA TYR A 101 23.90 -0.25 1.20
C TYR A 101 24.45 -1.36 2.12
N ASN A 102 25.65 -1.87 1.83
CA ASN A 102 26.32 -2.94 2.56
C ASN A 102 25.40 -4.16 2.83
N CYS A 103 24.59 -4.56 1.86
CA CYS A 103 23.66 -5.69 1.95
C CYS A 103 24.06 -6.83 1.02
N THR A 104 23.46 -8.01 1.23
CA THR A 104 23.64 -9.13 0.29
C THR A 104 22.83 -8.88 -0.98
N LEU A 105 23.10 -9.64 -2.05
CA LEU A 105 22.33 -9.52 -3.30
C LEU A 105 20.86 -9.94 -3.11
N ASP A 106 20.61 -10.86 -2.18
CA ASP A 106 19.28 -11.43 -1.92
C ASP A 106 18.39 -10.46 -1.16
N ASP A 107 18.98 -9.57 -0.37
CA ASP A 107 18.28 -8.48 0.33
C ASP A 107 17.82 -7.35 -0.62
N VAL A 108 18.24 -7.38 -1.89
CA VAL A 108 17.92 -6.33 -2.88
C VAL A 108 16.76 -6.79 -3.76
N VAL A 109 15.58 -6.28 -3.43
CA VAL A 109 14.33 -6.56 -4.17
C VAL A 109 14.08 -5.47 -5.21
N LEU A 110 13.82 -5.85 -6.46
CA LEU A 110 13.38 -4.92 -7.50
C LEU A 110 11.88 -4.68 -7.35
N LEU A 111 11.49 -3.42 -7.11
CA LEU A 111 10.09 -3.00 -6.96
C LEU A 111 9.45 -2.75 -8.34
N SER A 112 10.12 -1.94 -9.15
CA SER A 112 9.66 -1.59 -10.48
C SER A 112 10.83 -1.21 -11.37
N PHE A 113 10.64 -1.36 -12.68
CA PHE A 113 11.64 -0.99 -13.66
C PHE A 113 10.97 -0.39 -14.90
N SER A 114 11.72 0.46 -15.58
CA SER A 114 11.42 0.95 -16.92
C SER A 114 12.68 0.82 -17.75
N GLU A 115 12.68 -0.08 -18.73
CA GLU A 115 13.86 -0.39 -19.53
C GLU A 115 13.67 -0.03 -21.01
N HIS A 116 14.58 0.81 -21.51
CA HIS A 116 14.79 1.04 -22.94
C HIS A 116 16.23 0.67 -23.31
N LYS A 117 16.53 0.56 -24.61
CA LYS A 117 17.90 0.24 -25.07
C LYS A 117 18.94 1.25 -24.57
N ALA A 118 18.66 2.55 -24.74
CA ALA A 118 19.57 3.63 -24.37
C ALA A 118 19.54 4.04 -22.89
N LYS A 119 18.38 3.89 -22.22
CA LYS A 119 18.16 4.36 -20.84
C LYS A 119 17.33 3.35 -20.05
N GLY A 120 17.55 3.27 -18.74
CA GLY A 120 16.71 2.47 -17.84
C GLY A 120 16.54 3.15 -16.50
N GLU A 121 15.42 2.94 -15.85
CA GLU A 121 15.14 3.36 -14.48
C GLU A 121 14.72 2.16 -13.66
N TYR A 122 15.28 2.04 -12.45
CA TYR A 122 15.11 0.89 -11.59
C TYR A 122 14.85 1.37 -10.18
N HIS A 123 13.78 0.86 -9.57
CA HIS A 123 13.43 1.12 -8.19
C HIS A 123 13.68 -0.16 -7.39
N PHE A 124 14.58 -0.08 -6.42
CA PHE A 124 14.91 -1.18 -5.53
C PHE A 124 14.48 -0.88 -4.10
N CYS A 125 14.26 -1.94 -3.35
CA CYS A 125 14.26 -1.96 -1.90
C CYS A 125 15.55 -2.62 -1.44
N ALA A 126 16.33 -1.92 -0.60
CA ALA A 126 17.51 -2.50 0.05
C ALA A 126 17.45 -2.17 1.54
N LYS A 127 17.39 -3.20 2.41
CA LYS A 127 17.30 -3.06 3.88
C LYS A 127 16.23 -2.05 4.34
N GLY A 128 15.02 -2.13 3.76
CA GLY A 128 13.92 -1.22 4.10
C GLY A 128 14.01 0.18 3.47
N ILE A 129 15.08 0.51 2.74
CA ILE A 129 15.25 1.81 2.05
C ILE A 129 14.85 1.67 0.58
N LYS A 130 13.94 2.53 0.12
CA LYS A 130 13.57 2.64 -1.29
C LYS A 130 14.59 3.51 -2.03
N VAL A 131 15.18 2.96 -3.08
CA VAL A 131 16.30 3.57 -3.81
C VAL A 131 16.04 3.51 -5.29
N ALA A 132 16.39 4.57 -6.01
CA ALA A 132 16.22 4.66 -7.45
C ALA A 132 17.58 4.75 -8.14
N TYR A 133 17.79 3.93 -9.17
CA TYR A 133 18.98 3.94 -10.00
C TYR A 133 18.57 4.13 -11.46
N LYS A 134 19.35 4.94 -12.18
CA LYS A 134 19.19 5.20 -13.59
C LYS A 134 20.38 4.66 -14.36
N ARG A 135 20.12 3.98 -15.46
CA ARG A 135 21.11 3.58 -16.45
C ARG A 135 21.06 4.53 -17.64
N ILE A 136 22.21 5.01 -18.06
CA ILE A 136 22.40 5.82 -19.27
C ILE A 136 23.51 5.14 -20.08
N GLY A 137 23.13 4.50 -21.19
CA GLY A 137 24.02 3.60 -21.93
C GLY A 137 24.50 2.45 -21.04
N ASN A 138 25.80 2.44 -20.73
CA ASN A 138 26.46 1.47 -19.84
C ASN A 138 26.71 2.01 -18.42
N SER A 139 26.51 3.30 -18.19
CA SER A 139 26.75 3.93 -16.89
C SER A 139 25.53 3.78 -15.99
N ILE A 140 25.77 3.40 -14.73
CA ILE A 140 24.74 3.25 -13.70
C ILE A 140 24.91 4.38 -12.68
N VAL A 141 23.90 5.23 -12.53
CA VAL A 141 23.91 6.42 -11.68
C VAL A 141 22.79 6.31 -10.66
N LYS A 142 23.06 6.63 -9.40
CA LYS A 142 22.02 6.74 -8.37
C LYS A 142 21.16 7.96 -8.69
N LYS A 143 19.84 7.81 -8.78
CA LYS A 143 18.92 8.93 -8.94
C LYS A 143 18.82 9.62 -7.57
N ASN A 144 19.69 10.60 -7.34
CA ASN A 144 19.52 11.47 -6.19
C ASN A 144 18.29 12.34 -6.41
N LYS A 145 17.55 12.60 -5.31
CA LYS A 145 16.52 13.63 -5.27
C LYS A 145 17.21 15.00 -5.36
N PHE A 146 17.69 15.37 -6.54
CA PHE A 146 18.02 16.76 -6.81
C PHE A 146 16.82 17.34 -7.55
N PHE A 147 16.01 18.05 -6.76
CA PHE A 147 14.81 18.84 -7.07
C PHE A 147 13.55 18.05 -7.43
#